data_AF-A0A4U4E6Y7-F1
#
_entry.id   AF-A0A4U4E6Y7-F1
#
_cell.length_a   1.000
_cell.length_b   1.000
_cell.length_c   1.000
_cell.angle_alpha   90.00
_cell.angle_beta   90.00
_cell.angle_gamma   90.00
#
_symmetry.space_group_name_H-M   'P 1'
#
loop_
_entity.id
_entity.type
_entity.pdbx_description
1 polymer ?
#
loop_
_entity_poly.entity_id
_entity_poly.type
_entity_poly.pdbx_seq_one_letter_code
_entity_poly.pdbx_strand_id
1 'polypeptide(L)'
;MENKQTKFEYRRQMLDLLNDYPYPEWYERQDIRKKVERLGTLLGNNKMDKCHPLKSGSIQVLTTQHIHDLLELGYTKKHICQAAGISKHEFSKLKITRKE
;
A
#
# COMPACT_ATOMS: atom_id res chain seq x y z
N MET A 1 24.27 0.03 1.99
CA MET A 1 23.15 0.02 1.02
C MET A 1 21.88 -0.69 1.56
N GLU A 2 21.79 -0.94 2.88
CA GLU A 2 20.72 -1.77 3.48
C GLU A 2 19.41 -1.05 3.86
N ASN A 3 19.33 0.28 3.77
CA ASN A 3 18.21 1.02 4.37
C ASN A 3 16.99 1.19 3.43
N LYS A 4 17.13 1.00 2.11
CA LYS A 4 16.03 1.21 1.15
C LYS A 4 15.09 0.01 1.04
N GLN A 5 15.63 -1.21 0.91
CA GLN A 5 14.86 -2.44 0.80
C GLN A 5 14.03 -2.69 2.07
N THR A 6 14.66 -2.58 3.23
CA THR A 6 14.00 -2.78 4.54
C THR A 6 12.88 -1.76 4.77
N LYS A 7 13.12 -0.48 4.43
CA LYS A 7 12.06 0.55 4.50
C LYS A 7 10.93 0.28 3.50
N PHE A 8 11.22 -0.26 2.32
CA PHE A 8 10.18 -0.66 1.38
C PHE A 8 9.30 -1.78 1.96
N GLU A 9 9.90 -2.79 2.59
CA GLU A 9 9.16 -3.87 3.23
C GLU A 9 8.29 -3.37 4.40
N TYR A 10 8.82 -2.47 5.24
CA TYR A 10 8.02 -1.86 6.31
C TYR A 10 6.84 -1.05 5.77
N ARG A 11 7.01 -0.30 4.67
CA ARG A 11 5.89 0.39 4.01
C ARG A 11 4.85 -0.59 3.52
N ARG A 12 5.27 -1.67 2.87
CA ARG A 12 4.36 -2.71 2.39
C ARG A 12 3.55 -3.33 3.53
N GLN A 13 4.21 -3.74 4.62
CA GLN A 13 3.53 -4.31 5.80
C GLN A 13 2.53 -3.32 6.42
N MET A 14 2.90 -2.04 6.49
CA MET A 14 2.03 -0.98 7.00
C MET A 14 0.81 -0.78 6.10
N LEU A 15 1.01 -0.77 4.78
CA LEU A 15 -0.07 -0.67 3.80
C LEU A 15 -1.00 -1.87 3.83
N ASP A 16 -0.49 -3.10 3.93
CA ASP A 16 -1.32 -4.30 4.10
C ASP A 16 -2.21 -4.18 5.35
N LEU A 17 -1.63 -3.82 6.50
CA LEU A 17 -2.40 -3.62 7.75
C LEU A 17 -3.49 -2.55 7.61
N LEU A 18 -3.17 -1.41 7.00
CA LEU A 18 -4.13 -0.31 6.84
C LEU A 18 -5.22 -0.62 5.82
N ASN A 19 -4.93 -1.44 4.81
CA ASN A 19 -5.94 -1.86 3.81
C ASN A 19 -6.84 -2.99 4.34
N ASP A 20 -6.31 -3.90 5.17
CA ASP A 20 -7.12 -4.94 5.83
C ASP A 20 -7.92 -4.38 7.03
N TYR A 21 -7.40 -3.35 7.71
CA TYR A 21 -8.06 -2.65 8.81
C TYR A 21 -8.14 -1.14 8.51
N PRO A 22 -9.16 -0.67 7.78
CA PRO A 22 -9.32 0.76 7.51
C PRO A 22 -9.59 1.55 8.80
N TYR A 23 -9.42 2.87 8.77
CA TYR A 23 -9.81 3.72 9.90
C TYR A 23 -11.35 3.69 10.09
N PRO A 24 -11.87 3.57 11.33
CA PRO A 24 -11.17 3.61 12.61
C PRO A 24 -10.64 2.27 13.14
N GLU A 25 -10.92 1.13 12.49
CA GLU A 25 -10.64 -0.21 13.04
C GLU A 25 -9.19 -0.44 13.48
N TRP A 26 -8.20 -0.05 12.66
CA TRP A 26 -6.79 -0.24 13.05
C TRP A 26 -6.40 0.59 14.27
N TYR A 27 -7.07 1.73 14.50
CA TYR A 27 -6.80 2.64 15.61
C TYR A 27 -7.44 2.13 16.91
N GLU A 28 -8.64 1.56 16.81
CA GLU A 28 -9.38 1.00 17.95
C GLU A 28 -8.81 -0.35 18.41
N ARG A 29 -8.28 -1.16 17.48
CA ARG A 29 -7.62 -2.43 17.80
C ARG A 29 -6.21 -2.20 18.32
N GLN A 30 -6.01 -2.36 19.62
CA GLN A 30 -4.73 -2.10 20.28
C GLN A 30 -3.55 -2.89 19.68
N ASP A 31 -3.77 -4.14 19.27
CA ASP A 31 -2.73 -4.98 18.68
C ASP A 31 -2.32 -4.50 17.28
N ILE A 32 -3.29 -4.05 16.47
CA ILE A 32 -3.06 -3.49 15.13
C ILE A 32 -2.40 -2.11 15.26
N ARG A 33 -2.94 -1.25 16.11
CA ARG A 33 -2.39 0.08 16.40
C ARG A 33 -0.91 0.02 16.77
N LYS A 34 -0.53 -0.86 17.70
CA LYS A 34 0.88 -1.05 18.10
C LYS A 34 1.77 -1.48 16.94
N LYS A 35 1.28 -2.34 16.04
CA LYS A 35 2.02 -2.75 14.83
C LYS A 35 2.21 -1.57 13.87
N VAL A 36 1.15 -0.80 13.64
CA VAL A 36 1.19 0.38 12.76
C VAL A 36 2.13 1.46 13.32
N GLU A 37 2.05 1.74 14.63
CA GLU A 37 2.95 2.68 15.31
C GLU A 37 4.42 2.22 15.23
N ARG A 38 4.69 0.93 15.49
CA ARG A 38 6.03 0.34 15.37
C ARG A 38 6.59 0.48 13.94
N LEU A 39 5.78 0.18 12.93
CA LEU A 39 6.19 0.32 11.52
C LEU A 39 6.46 1.78 11.16
N GLY A 40 5.64 2.72 11.65
CA GLY A 40 5.91 4.16 11.52
C GLY A 40 7.27 4.56 12.09
N THR A 41 7.57 4.14 13.32
CA THR A 41 8.89 4.38 13.95
C THR A 41 10.04 3.81 13.11
N LEU A 42 9.92 2.58 12.62
CA LEU A 42 10.93 1.92 11.79
C LEU A 42 11.16 2.62 10.44
N LEU A 43 10.13 3.27 9.91
CA LEU A 43 10.22 4.07 8.69
C LEU A 43 10.88 5.44 8.92
N GLY A 44 11.17 5.80 10.17
CA GLY A 44 11.71 7.11 10.55
C GLY A 44 10.68 8.22 10.42
N ASN A 45 9.40 7.87 10.36
CA ASN A 45 8.32 8.84 10.22
C ASN A 45 7.29 8.55 11.31
N ASN A 46 7.19 9.46 12.29
CA ASN A 46 6.15 9.37 13.33
C ASN A 46 4.73 9.60 12.75
N LYS A 47 4.65 9.96 11.45
CA LYS A 47 3.42 10.18 10.70
C LYS A 47 3.40 9.27 9.48
N MET A 48 2.24 8.66 9.23
CA MET A 48 1.96 7.72 8.14
C MET A 48 1.95 8.37 6.74
N ASP A 49 2.70 9.45 6.54
CA ASP A 49 2.45 10.50 5.55
C ASP A 49 2.31 10.01 4.09
N LYS A 50 2.90 8.85 3.77
CA LYS A 50 2.78 8.20 2.44
C LYS A 50 2.10 6.83 2.47
N CYS A 51 1.82 6.28 3.65
CA CYS A 51 1.21 4.97 3.85
C CYS A 51 -0.26 5.17 4.19
N HIS A 52 -1.09 5.36 3.16
CA HIS A 52 -2.53 5.51 3.32
C HIS A 52 -3.25 4.35 2.63
N PRO A 53 -4.31 3.79 3.24
CA PRO A 53 -5.07 2.76 2.57
C PRO A 53 -5.74 3.33 1.32
N LEU A 54 -5.77 2.54 0.25
CA LEU A 54 -6.51 2.91 -0.95
C LEU A 54 -7.97 2.49 -0.74
N LYS A 55 -8.87 3.46 -0.75
CA LYS A 55 -10.30 3.17 -0.65
C LYS A 55 -10.76 2.43 -1.90
N SER A 56 -11.67 1.48 -1.74
CA SER A 56 -12.21 0.77 -2.90
C SER A 56 -12.95 1.76 -3.83
N GLY A 57 -12.70 1.64 -5.14
CA GLY A 57 -13.24 2.55 -6.15
C GLY A 57 -12.63 3.96 -6.16
N SER A 58 -11.57 4.23 -5.38
CA SER A 58 -10.92 5.55 -5.38
C SER A 58 -10.13 5.85 -6.65
N ILE A 59 -9.71 4.83 -7.41
CA ILE A 59 -8.97 5.00 -8.66
C ILE A 59 -9.94 4.81 -9.82
N GLN A 60 -10.39 5.92 -10.43
CA GLN A 60 -11.29 5.87 -11.58
C GLN A 60 -10.57 5.51 -12.89
N VAL A 61 -9.32 5.98 -13.04
CA VAL A 61 -8.51 5.74 -14.24
C VAL A 61 -7.18 5.13 -13.82
N LEU A 62 -7.00 3.85 -14.13
CA LEU A 62 -5.78 3.11 -13.81
C LEU A 62 -4.83 3.11 -15.01
N THR A 63 -3.86 4.03 -15.03
CA THR A 63 -2.81 4.08 -16.05
C THR A 63 -1.59 3.27 -15.64
N THR A 64 -0.81 2.79 -16.61
CA THR A 64 0.42 2.02 -16.35
C THR A 64 1.37 2.79 -15.43
N GLN A 65 1.54 4.09 -15.66
CA GLN A 65 2.41 4.93 -14.82
C GLN A 65 1.90 5.00 -13.37
N HIS A 66 0.59 5.19 -13.18
CA HIS A 66 -0.01 5.19 -11.84
C HIS A 66 0.22 3.86 -11.09
N ILE A 67 0.18 2.74 -11.82
CA ILE A 67 0.48 1.42 -11.24
C ILE A 67 1.95 1.34 -10.82
N HIS A 68 2.88 1.82 -11.64
CA HIS A 68 4.30 1.85 -11.27
C HIS A 68 4.55 2.70 -10.03
N ASP A 69 4.00 3.91 -9.98
CA ASP A 69 4.10 4.79 -8.81
C ASP A 69 3.57 4.11 -7.55
N LEU A 70 2.41 3.46 -7.62
CA LEU A 70 1.83 2.72 -6.50
C LEU A 70 2.71 1.52 -6.08
N LEU A 71 3.26 0.78 -7.04
CA LEU A 71 4.19 -0.31 -6.73
C LEU A 71 5.48 0.20 -6.06
N GLU A 72 6.02 1.34 -6.50
CA GLU A 72 7.21 1.98 -5.91
C GLU A 72 6.93 2.54 -4.51
N LEU A 73 5.71 3.00 -4.25
CA LEU A 73 5.25 3.40 -2.92
C LEU A 73 5.05 2.21 -1.95
N GLY A 74 4.99 0.98 -2.48
CA GLY A 74 4.87 -0.26 -1.70
C GLY A 74 3.47 -0.88 -1.72
N TYR A 75 2.54 -0.37 -2.53
CA TYR A 75 1.23 -0.98 -2.69
C TYR A 75 1.33 -2.32 -3.44
N THR A 76 0.48 -3.27 -3.08
CA THR A 76 0.41 -4.56 -3.75
C THR A 76 -0.60 -4.51 -4.89
N LYS A 77 -0.51 -5.47 -5.83
CA LYS A 77 -1.54 -5.64 -6.88
C LYS A 77 -2.95 -5.78 -6.28
N LYS A 78 -3.09 -6.39 -5.08
CA LYS A 78 -4.37 -6.50 -4.35
C LYS A 78 -4.91 -5.12 -4.01
N HIS A 79 -4.10 -4.24 -3.41
CA HIS A 79 -4.50 -2.87 -3.07
C HIS A 79 -4.95 -2.10 -4.30
N ILE A 80 -4.18 -2.19 -5.40
CA ILE A 80 -4.47 -1.46 -6.63
C ILE A 80 -5.76 -1.97 -7.30
N CYS A 81 -5.97 -3.30 -7.36
CA CYS A 81 -7.20 -3.88 -7.89
C CYS A 81 -8.43 -3.45 -7.08
N GLN A 82 -8.34 -3.51 -5.74
CA GLN A 82 -9.40 -3.08 -4.83
C GLN A 82 -9.74 -1.59 -5.03
N ALA A 83 -8.71 -0.76 -5.15
CA ALA A 83 -8.84 0.68 -5.35
C ALA A 83 -9.42 1.06 -6.71
N ALA A 84 -9.06 0.32 -7.76
CA ALA A 84 -9.59 0.53 -9.10
C ALA A 84 -10.95 -0.16 -9.34
N GLY A 85 -11.42 -0.98 -8.39
CA GLY A 85 -12.65 -1.75 -8.55
C GLY A 85 -12.58 -2.80 -9.67
N ILE A 86 -11.36 -3.23 -10.04
CA ILE A 86 -11.14 -4.19 -11.13
C ILE A 86 -10.71 -5.55 -10.61
N SER A 87 -11.05 -6.60 -11.36
CA SER A 87 -10.60 -7.95 -11.05
C SER A 87 -9.12 -8.16 -11.40
N LYS A 88 -8.49 -9.16 -10.77
CA LYS A 88 -7.10 -9.56 -11.08
C LYS A 88 -6.90 -9.89 -12.57
N HIS A 89 -7.93 -10.44 -13.20
CA HIS A 89 -7.92 -10.77 -14.63
C HIS A 89 -7.83 -9.49 -15.50
N GLU A 90 -8.64 -8.48 -15.19
CA GLU A 90 -8.59 -7.17 -15.86
C GLU A 90 -7.25 -6.48 -15.61
N PHE A 91 -6.74 -6.54 -14.38
CA PHE A 91 -5.41 -6.03 -14.05
C PHE A 91 -4.30 -6.73 -14.86
N SER A 92 -4.42 -8.03 -15.11
CA SER A 92 -3.42 -8.79 -15.89
C SER A 92 -3.43 -8.45 -17.39
N LYS A 93 -4.53 -7.90 -17.92
CA LYS A 93 -4.60 -7.41 -19.31
C LYS A 93 -3.85 -6.08 -19.48
N LEU A 94 -3.68 -5.32 -18.40
CA LEU A 94 -2.81 -4.15 -18.38
C LEU A 94 -1.37 -4.65 -18.49
N LYS A 95 -0.77 -4.54 -19.68
CA LYS A 95 0.62 -4.97 -19.95
C LYS A 95 1.61 -4.11 -19.16
N ILE A 96 1.74 -4.37 -17.87
CA ILE A 96 2.63 -3.66 -16.95
C ILE A 96 3.99 -4.36 -17.02
N THR A 97 4.90 -3.84 -17.84
CA THR A 97 6.29 -4.30 -17.88
C THR A 97 7.05 -3.59 -16.77
N ARG A 98 7.52 -4.32 -15.74
CA ARG A 98 8.50 -3.74 -14.80
C ARG A 98 9.73 -3.36 -15.63
N LYS A 99 10.11 -2.08 -15.61
CA LYS A 99 11.47 -1.68 -16.01
C LYS A 99 12.41 -2.38 -15.02
N GLU A 100 13.11 -3.39 -15.53
CA GLU A 100 14.22 -4.06 -14.86
C GLU A 100 15.35 -3.08 -14.56
#